data_AF-A0A534ZCQ1-F1
#
_entry.id   AF-A0A534ZCQ1-F1
#
_cell.length_a   1.000
_cell.length_b   1.000
_cell.length_c   1.000
_cell.angle_alpha   90.00
_cell.angle_beta   90.00
_cell.angle_gamma   90.00
#
_symmetry.space_group_name_H-M   'P 1'
#
loop_
_entity.id
_entity.type
_entity.pdbx_description
1 polymer ?
#
loop_
_entity_poly.entity_id
_entity_poly.type
_entity_poly.pdbx_seq_one_letter_code
_entity_poly.pdbx_strand_id
1 'polypeptide(L)'
;MDSVFSHQAFAKELGGLPFELIGDFERKMVTDYGVRREDSPGYSGVGRRSIFIIDHDGIIRWTWVTSPEQRLPDYDQVLEQAKVIAAGAPD
;
A
#
# COMPACT_ATOMS: atom_id res chain seq x y z
N MET A 1 9.75 -10.42 -0.59
CA MET A 1 8.71 -9.77 -1.40
C MET A 1 8.47 -10.63 -2.60
N ASP A 2 7.21 -10.79 -2.99
CA ASP A 2 6.82 -11.72 -4.03
C ASP A 2 7.27 -11.23 -5.41
N SER A 3 7.58 -12.20 -6.27
CA SER A 3 7.96 -11.92 -7.65
C SER A 3 6.72 -11.56 -8.49
N VAL A 4 6.94 -10.94 -9.65
CA VAL A 4 5.88 -10.67 -10.62
C VAL A 4 5.15 -11.97 -11.04
N PHE A 5 5.88 -13.08 -11.18
CA PHE A 5 5.29 -14.38 -11.51
C PHE A 5 4.35 -14.89 -10.40
N SER A 6 4.75 -14.74 -9.15
CA SER A 6 3.93 -15.08 -7.98
C SER A 6 2.65 -14.25 -7.93
N HIS A 7 2.74 -12.95 -8.18
CA HIS A 7 1.58 -12.06 -8.25
C HIS A 7 0.62 -12.40 -9.40
N GLN A 8 1.14 -12.71 -10.59
CA GLN A 8 0.32 -13.09 -11.74
C GLN A 8 -0.46 -14.39 -11.48
N ALA A 9 0.19 -15.40 -10.90
CA ALA A 9 -0.48 -16.63 -10.52
C ALA A 9 -1.59 -16.37 -9.49
N PHE A 10 -1.30 -15.57 -8.46
CA PHE A 10 -2.29 -15.20 -7.44
C PHE A 10 -3.49 -14.44 -8.02
N ALA A 11 -3.25 -13.44 -8.87
CA ALA A 11 -4.33 -12.69 -9.53
C ALA A 11 -5.20 -13.60 -10.40
N LYS A 12 -4.60 -14.57 -11.11
CA LYS A 12 -5.32 -15.55 -11.93
C LYS A 12 -6.20 -16.49 -11.10
N GLU A 13 -5.67 -17.00 -9.99
CA GLU A 13 -6.40 -17.87 -9.05
C GLU A 13 -7.64 -17.16 -8.46
N LEU A 14 -7.57 -15.84 -8.26
CA LEU A 14 -8.70 -15.03 -7.79
C LEU A 14 -9.75 -14.72 -8.87
N GLY A 15 -9.59 -15.25 -10.09
CA GLY A 15 -10.48 -14.94 -11.22
C GLY A 15 -10.16 -13.62 -11.93
N GLY A 16 -8.99 -13.03 -11.64
CA GLY A 16 -8.56 -11.72 -12.11
C GLY A 16 -8.78 -10.64 -11.06
N LEU A 17 -7.79 -9.77 -10.88
CA LEU A 17 -7.91 -8.56 -10.05
C LEU A 17 -8.21 -7.35 -10.95
N PRO A 18 -9.06 -6.41 -10.53
CA PRO A 18 -9.35 -5.19 -11.30
C PRO A 18 -8.23 -4.14 -11.21
N PHE A 19 -7.08 -4.50 -10.65
CA PHE A 19 -5.91 -3.65 -10.46
C PHE A 19 -4.63 -4.48 -10.56
N GLU A 20 -3.51 -3.79 -10.81
CA GLU A 20 -2.20 -4.41 -10.92
C GLU A 20 -1.54 -4.67 -9.56
N LEU A 21 -0.66 -5.66 -9.51
CA LEU A 21 0.16 -5.97 -8.33
C LEU A 21 1.62 -5.65 -8.61
N ILE A 22 2.19 -4.71 -7.84
CA ILE A 22 3.58 -4.28 -7.98
C ILE A 22 4.52 -5.29 -7.31
N GLY A 23 5.52 -5.79 -8.05
CA GLY A 23 6.57 -6.66 -7.50
C GLY A 23 7.76 -5.88 -6.95
N ASP A 24 7.81 -5.61 -5.65
CA ASP A 24 8.97 -4.96 -4.98
C ASP A 24 10.04 -5.98 -4.54
N PHE A 25 10.55 -6.78 -5.49
CA PHE A 25 11.46 -7.89 -5.19
C PHE A 25 12.75 -7.42 -4.48
N GLU A 26 13.28 -6.26 -4.89
CA GLU A 26 14.50 -5.65 -4.35
C GLU A 26 14.29 -4.87 -3.05
N ARG A 27 13.03 -4.73 -2.58
CA ARG A 27 12.66 -3.99 -1.35
C ARG A 27 13.02 -2.49 -1.39
N LYS A 28 13.15 -1.93 -2.59
CA LYS A 28 13.40 -0.50 -2.76
C LYS A 28 12.15 0.31 -2.42
N MET A 29 10.99 -0.11 -2.93
CA MET A 29 9.76 0.66 -2.74
C MET A 29 9.36 0.75 -1.27
N VAL A 30 9.39 -0.36 -0.52
CA VAL A 30 9.05 -0.30 0.91
C VAL A 30 10.02 0.53 1.74
N THR A 31 11.28 0.65 1.30
CA THR A 31 12.28 1.51 1.93
C THR A 31 12.02 2.97 1.59
N ASP A 32 11.85 3.28 0.31
CA ASP A 32 11.64 4.63 -0.21
C ASP A 32 10.33 5.25 0.33
N TYR A 33 9.30 4.43 0.56
CA TYR A 33 8.02 4.82 1.17
C TYR A 33 8.00 4.77 2.71
N GLY A 34 9.13 4.46 3.36
CA GLY A 34 9.25 4.47 4.83
C GLY A 34 8.40 3.42 5.56
N VAL A 35 7.97 2.36 4.86
CA VAL A 35 7.09 1.32 5.41
C VAL A 35 7.78 -0.03 5.61
N ARG A 36 9.07 -0.15 5.30
CA ARG A 36 9.86 -1.35 5.56
C ARG A 36 9.87 -1.68 7.05
N ARG A 37 9.48 -2.90 7.40
CA ARG A 37 9.54 -3.44 8.78
C ARG A 37 10.95 -3.91 9.12
N GLU A 38 11.37 -3.61 10.33
CA GLU A 38 12.58 -4.15 10.98
C GLU A 38 12.23 -4.91 12.27
N ASP A 39 10.98 -4.78 12.72
CA ASP A 39 10.50 -5.06 14.07
C ASP A 39 9.95 -6.49 14.27
N SER A 40 9.94 -7.32 13.23
CA SER A 40 9.27 -8.63 13.26
C SER A 40 10.18 -9.75 12.73
N PRO A 41 10.68 -10.65 13.59
CA PRO A 41 11.44 -11.83 13.18
C PRO A 41 10.67 -12.66 12.14
N GLY A 42 11.32 -13.04 11.05
CA GLY A 42 10.70 -13.74 9.92
C GLY A 42 9.97 -12.83 8.92
N TYR A 43 9.74 -11.56 9.26
CA TYR A 43 9.11 -10.55 8.39
C TYR A 43 9.96 -9.29 8.20
N SER A 44 11.21 -9.29 8.67
CA SER A 44 12.14 -8.18 8.45
C SER A 44 12.36 -7.93 6.95
N GLY A 45 12.26 -6.66 6.56
CA GLY A 45 12.34 -6.18 5.19
C GLY A 45 11.04 -6.27 4.38
N VAL A 46 9.94 -6.73 4.98
CA VAL A 46 8.60 -6.69 4.37
C VAL A 46 7.93 -5.36 4.68
N GLY A 47 7.04 -4.88 3.80
CA GLY A 47 6.26 -3.68 4.05
C GLY A 47 5.27 -3.84 5.20
N ARG A 48 5.10 -2.80 6.00
CA ARG A 48 3.92 -2.62 6.84
C ARG A 48 2.70 -2.56 5.95
N ARG A 49 1.56 -3.07 6.43
CA ARG A 49 0.28 -2.85 5.73
C ARG A 49 0.02 -1.35 5.75
N SER A 50 -0.10 -0.76 4.58
CA SER A 50 -0.19 0.68 4.40
C SER A 50 -1.11 1.02 3.24
N ILE A 51 -1.66 2.23 3.28
CA ILE A 51 -2.45 2.83 2.21
C ILE A 51 -1.84 4.21 1.94
N PHE A 52 -1.59 4.51 0.68
CA PHE A 52 -1.17 5.81 0.20
C PHE A 52 -2.21 6.33 -0.78
N ILE A 53 -2.66 7.56 -0.60
CA ILE A 53 -3.49 8.26 -1.57
C ILE A 53 -2.59 9.27 -2.27
N ILE A 54 -2.44 9.08 -3.58
CA ILE A 54 -1.55 9.85 -4.45
C ILE A 54 -2.41 10.62 -5.44
N ASP A 55 -2.14 11.90 -5.62
CA ASP A 55 -2.85 12.73 -6.59
C ASP A 55 -2.31 12.58 -8.02
N HIS A 56 -2.86 13.34 -8.97
CA HIS A 56 -2.45 13.32 -10.37
C HIS A 56 -1.04 13.89 -10.62
N ASP A 57 -0.51 14.68 -9.70
CA ASP A 57 0.85 15.23 -9.76
C ASP A 57 1.88 14.25 -9.16
N GLY A 58 1.44 13.08 -8.70
CA GLY A 58 2.29 12.07 -8.09
C GLY A 58 2.64 12.36 -6.62
N ILE A 59 1.93 13.29 -5.97
CA ILE A 59 2.16 13.67 -4.59
C ILE A 59 1.33 12.80 -3.65
N ILE A 60 1.97 12.25 -2.62
CA ILE A 60 1.27 11.56 -1.52
C ILE A 60 0.54 12.61 -0.69
N ARG A 61 -0.79 12.62 -0.76
CA ARG A 61 -1.65 13.55 -0.01
C ARG A 61 -2.13 12.98 1.31
N TRP A 62 -2.23 11.66 1.40
CA TRP A 62 -2.64 11.00 2.63
C TRP A 62 -1.99 9.63 2.77
N THR A 63 -1.71 9.23 4.00
CA THR A 63 -1.09 7.96 4.32
C THR A 63 -1.72 7.35 5.56
N TRP A 64 -1.97 6.05 5.51
CA TRP A 64 -2.20 5.22 6.68
C TRP A 64 -1.18 4.09 6.73
N VAL A 65 -0.60 3.86 7.91
CA VAL A 65 0.31 2.75 8.17
C VAL A 65 -0.18 2.03 9.41
N THR A 66 -0.26 0.71 9.33
CA THR A 66 -0.69 -0.11 10.47
C THR A 66 0.16 0.13 11.71
N SER A 67 -0.49 0.13 12.86
CA SER A 67 0.14 0.18 14.19
C SER A 67 -0.28 -1.05 15.02
N PRO A 68 0.38 -1.33 16.15
CA PRO A 68 -0.06 -2.39 17.06
C PRO A 68 -1.51 -2.21 17.55
N GLU A 69 -1.94 -0.97 17.75
CA GLU A 69 -3.27 -0.58 18.20
C GLU A 69 -4.31 -0.69 17.07
N GLN A 70 -3.88 -0.49 15.82
CA GLN A 70 -4.75 -0.50 14.64
C GLN A 70 -4.21 -1.42 13.52
N ARG A 71 -4.72 -2.66 13.50
CA ARG A 71 -4.32 -3.70 12.54
C ARG A 71 -4.96 -3.56 11.14
N LEU A 72 -6.12 -2.90 11.06
CA LEU A 72 -6.85 -2.61 9.82
C LEU A 72 -7.21 -1.12 9.78
N PRO A 73 -7.21 -0.51 8.59
CA PRO A 73 -7.63 0.88 8.45
C PRO A 73 -9.13 1.01 8.71
N ASP A 74 -9.56 2.22 9.02
CA ASP A 74 -10.96 2.62 8.82
C ASP A 74 -11.17 2.81 7.31
N TYR A 75 -11.89 1.90 6.67
CA TYR A 75 -12.10 1.91 5.23
C TYR A 75 -12.99 3.07 4.77
N ASP A 76 -13.95 3.49 5.60
CA ASP A 76 -14.82 4.63 5.28
C ASP A 76 -14.00 5.91 5.29
N GLN A 77 -13.08 6.06 6.26
CA GLN A 77 -12.15 7.18 6.29
C GLN A 77 -11.23 7.18 5.06
N VAL A 78 -10.67 6.04 4.66
CA VAL A 78 -9.83 5.94 3.46
C VAL A 78 -10.58 6.42 2.21
N LEU A 79 -11.82 5.95 2.03
CA LEU A 79 -12.65 6.34 0.89
C LEU A 79 -13.03 7.82 0.93
N GLU A 80 -13.29 8.37 2.12
CA GLU A 80 -13.59 9.79 2.27
C GLU A 80 -12.38 10.66 1.93
N GLN A 81 -11.19 10.32 2.43
CA GLN A 81 -9.96 11.03 2.10
C GLN A 81 -9.68 10.99 0.58
N ALA A 82 -9.90 9.85 -0.07
CA ALA A 82 -9.74 9.72 -1.51
C ALA A 82 -10.70 10.65 -2.29
N LYS A 83 -11.95 10.79 -1.84
CA LYS A 83 -12.93 11.71 -2.45
C LYS A 83 -12.55 13.18 -2.23
N VAL A 84 -12.12 13.54 -1.02
CA VAL A 84 -11.69 14.90 -0.68
C VAL A 84 -10.50 15.33 -1.55
N ILE A 85 -9.50 14.46 -1.67
CA ILE A 85 -8.31 14.69 -2.51
C ILE A 85 -8.70 14.78 -3.99
N ALA A 86 -9.58 13.90 -4.47
CA ALA A 86 -10.07 13.93 -5.85
C ALA A 86 -10.90 15.19 -6.17
N ALA A 87 -11.60 15.75 -5.19
CA ALA A 87 -12.37 16.99 -5.34
C ALA A 87 -11.49 18.26 -5.35
N GLY A 88 -10.17 18.13 -5.14
CA GLY A 88 -9.25 19.26 -5.12
C GLY A 88 -9.39 20.15 -3.89
N ALA A 89 -9.90 19.60 -2.77
CA ALA A 89 -9.87 20.33 -1.51
C ALA A 89 -8.40 20.61 -1.14
N PRO A 90 -8.02 21.89 -0.94
CA PRO A 90 -6.64 22.23 -0.63
C PRO A 90 -6.25 21.71 0.75
N ASP A 91 -4.97 21.38 0.87
CA ASP A 91 -4.28 21.05 2.14
C ASP A 91 -4.45 22.15 3.20
#